data_AF-A0A1M6SEC4-F1
#
_entry.id   AF-A0A1M6SEC4-F1
#
_cell.length_a   1.000
_cell.length_b   1.000
_cell.length_c   1.000
_cell.angle_alpha   90.00
_cell.angle_beta   90.00
_cell.angle_gamma   90.00
#
_symmetry.space_group_name_H-M   'P 1'
#
loop_
_entity.id
_entity.type
_entity.pdbx_description
1 polymer ?
#
loop_
_entity_poly.entity_id
_entity_poly.type
_entity_poly.pdbx_seq_one_letter_code
_entity_poly.pdbx_strand_id
1 'polypeptide(L)'
;MQIVMFLVPVMLILVVMGLLLFSWAVKNGQYDDLEGPAHRILYDDDKDMIPDEARTDKPQKTEDPSGGTADDQDDSPEDEPDRP
;
A
#
# COMPACT_ATOMS: atom_id res chain seq x y z
N MET A 1 1.95 1.54 56.73
CA MET A 1 3.30 2.04 56.40
C MET A 1 4.18 1.05 55.65
N GLN A 2 3.94 -0.27 55.68
CA GLN A 2 4.77 -1.26 54.97
C GLN A 2 4.60 -1.25 53.44
N ILE A 3 3.39 -0.97 52.94
CA ILE A 3 3.10 -1.00 51.50
C ILE A 3 3.92 0.02 50.69
N VAL A 4 4.21 1.18 51.29
CA VAL A 4 5.00 2.25 50.64
C VAL A 4 6.41 1.75 50.34
N MET A 5 6.97 0.89 51.19
CA MET A 5 8.30 0.30 51.01
C MET A 5 8.36 -0.65 49.80
N PHE A 6 7.23 -1.21 49.36
CA PHE A 6 7.11 -1.99 48.12
C PHE A 6 6.75 -1.14 46.91
N LEU A 7 5.86 -0.14 47.07
CA LEU A 7 5.39 0.72 45.98
C LEU A 7 6.51 1.60 45.40
N VAL A 8 7.37 2.16 46.24
CA VAL A 8 8.48 3.03 45.81
C VAL A 8 9.45 2.30 44.86
N PRO A 9 10.01 1.12 45.19
CA PRO A 9 10.92 0.43 44.28
C PRO A 9 10.20 -0.07 43.01
N VAL A 10 8.95 -0.53 43.12
CA VAL A 10 8.17 -0.94 41.95
C VAL A 10 7.99 0.21 40.97
N MET A 11 7.64 1.41 41.45
CA MET A 11 7.52 2.59 40.60
C MET A 11 8.83 2.99 39.93
N LEU A 12 9.95 2.92 40.65
CA LEU A 12 11.27 3.19 40.05
C LEU A 12 11.59 2.21 38.91
N ILE A 13 11.30 0.91 39.10
CA ILE A 13 11.49 -0.10 38.06
C ILE A 13 10.59 0.20 36.85
N LEU A 14 9.32 0.55 37.07
CA LEU A 14 8.39 0.89 35.99
C LEU A 14 8.85 2.11 35.19
N VAL A 15 9.39 3.14 35.86
CA VAL A 15 9.94 4.32 35.19
C VAL A 15 11.16 3.96 34.34
N VAL A 16 12.10 3.18 34.89
CA VAL A 16 13.28 2.72 34.13
C VAL A 16 12.85 1.85 32.94
N MET A 17 11.91 0.93 33.15
CA MET A 17 11.36 0.09 32.08
C MET A 17 10.72 0.95 30.98
N GLY A 18 9.92 1.95 31.37
CA GLY A 18 9.29 2.89 30.45
C GLY A 18 10.32 3.64 29.60
N LEU A 19 11.40 4.15 30.22
CA LEU A 19 12.47 4.84 29.51
C LEU A 19 13.22 3.91 28.54
N LEU A 20 13.47 2.65 28.92
CA LEU A 20 14.12 1.67 28.05
C LEU A 20 13.25 1.33 26.84
N LEU A 21 11.96 1.05 27.06
CA LEU A 21 11.01 0.75 25.99
C LEU A 21 10.81 1.94 25.06
N PHE A 22 10.67 3.15 25.63
CA PHE A 22 10.56 4.39 24.85
C PHE A 22 11.82 4.62 24.02
N SER A 23 13.01 4.51 24.62
CA SER A 23 14.27 4.68 23.88
C SER A 23 14.45 3.64 22.77
N TRP A 24 14.00 2.40 22.99
CA TRP A 24 13.97 1.36 21.96
C TRP A 24 13.00 1.73 20.82
N ALA A 25 11.77 2.14 21.13
CA ALA A 25 10.77 2.53 20.13
C ALA A 25 11.21 3.71 19.27
N VAL A 26 11.86 4.71 19.88
CA VAL A 26 12.45 5.86 19.16
C VAL A 26 13.57 5.39 18.23
N LYS A 27 14.48 4.53 18.69
CA LYS A 27 15.56 3.96 17.85
C LYS A 27 15.03 3.08 16.72
N ASN A 28 13.87 2.46 16.92
CA ASN A 28 13.24 1.57 15.94
C ASN A 28 12.39 2.32 14.91
N GLY A 29 12.44 3.67 14.90
CA GLY A 29 11.77 4.50 13.89
C GLY A 29 10.24 4.48 13.96
N GLN A 30 9.63 4.10 15.11
CA GLN A 30 8.17 4.00 15.22
C GLN A 30 7.45 5.35 15.06
N TYR A 31 8.18 6.47 15.15
CA TYR A 31 7.66 7.81 14.98
C TYR A 31 7.95 8.41 13.59
N ASP A 32 8.65 7.68 12.71
CA ASP A 32 9.05 8.18 11.40
C ASP A 32 7.88 8.15 10.39
N ASP A 33 6.84 7.36 10.64
CA ASP A 33 5.65 7.24 9.78
C ASP A 33 4.39 7.87 10.40
N LEU A 34 4.53 9.05 11.02
CA LEU A 34 3.39 9.83 11.51
C LEU A 34 2.64 10.55 10.37
N GLU A 35 3.24 10.67 9.18
CA GLU A 35 2.66 11.34 8.01
C GLU A 35 1.93 10.39 7.04
N GLY A 36 2.16 9.08 7.11
CA GLY A 36 1.68 8.09 6.13
C GLY A 36 0.16 7.91 6.00
N PRO A 37 -0.65 7.95 7.08
CA PRO A 37 -2.10 7.67 6.97
C PRO A 37 -2.93 8.88 6.52
N ALA A 38 -2.52 10.10 6.90
CA ALA A 38 -3.31 11.31 6.66
C ALA A 38 -3.35 11.69 5.17
N HIS A 39 -2.27 11.42 4.44
CA HIS A 39 -2.21 11.70 3.01
C HIS A 39 -3.02 10.68 2.18
N ARG A 40 -3.11 9.43 2.62
CA ARG A 40 -3.86 8.39 1.90
C ARG A 40 -5.37 8.60 1.95
N ILE A 41 -5.92 8.98 3.10
CA ILE A 41 -7.37 9.22 3.25
C ILE A 41 -7.89 10.34 2.34
N LEU A 42 -7.08 11.35 2.03
CA LEU A 42 -7.52 12.49 1.24
C LEU A 42 -7.43 12.27 -0.28
N TYR A 43 -6.62 11.31 -0.74
CA TYR A 43 -6.34 11.09 -2.17
C TYR A 43 -6.65 9.66 -2.67
N ASP A 44 -6.96 8.71 -1.78
CA ASP A 44 -7.32 7.33 -2.17
C ASP A 44 -8.77 7.19 -2.66
N ASP A 45 -9.67 8.13 -2.38
CA ASP A 45 -11.07 8.03 -2.86
C ASP A 45 -11.25 8.61 -4.28
N ASP A 46 -10.29 9.42 -4.77
CA ASP A 46 -10.42 10.16 -6.02
C ASP A 46 -9.79 9.45 -7.23
N LYS A 47 -8.95 8.42 -7.02
CA LYS A 47 -8.24 7.69 -8.09
C LYS A 47 -9.18 6.97 -9.06
N ASP A 48 -10.36 6.56 -8.58
CA ASP A 48 -11.41 5.94 -9.39
C ASP A 48 -12.40 6.98 -9.97
N MET A 49 -12.31 8.25 -9.54
CA MET A 49 -13.16 9.36 -10.00
C MET A 49 -12.51 10.19 -11.12
N ILE A 50 -11.24 9.95 -11.46
CA ILE A 50 -10.58 10.62 -12.60
C ILE A 50 -11.06 9.98 -13.90
N PRO A 51 -11.82 10.69 -14.76
CA PRO A 51 -12.22 10.18 -16.06
C PRO A 51 -10.98 9.86 -16.92
N ASP A 52 -11.02 8.76 -17.68
CA ASP A 52 -9.89 8.28 -18.49
C ASP A 52 -9.36 9.32 -19.49
N GLU A 53 -10.20 10.28 -19.87
CA GLU A 53 -9.87 11.40 -20.76
C GLU A 53 -8.89 12.40 -20.14
N ALA A 54 -8.81 12.49 -18.80
CA ALA A 54 -7.92 13.40 -18.08
C ALA A 54 -6.55 12.77 -17.75
N ARG A 55 -6.36 11.47 -18.00
CA ARG A 55 -5.11 10.74 -17.74
C ARG A 55 -4.11 10.99 -18.87
N THR A 56 -3.46 12.15 -18.84
CA THR A 56 -2.29 12.44 -19.69
C THR A 56 -1.06 11.87 -19.01
N ASP A 57 -0.85 10.55 -19.17
CA ASP A 57 0.47 9.88 -19.21
C ASP A 57 0.26 8.35 -19.15
N LYS A 58 0.46 7.68 -20.28
CA LYS A 58 0.71 6.23 -20.36
C LYS A 58 2.13 6.05 -20.89
N PRO A 59 3.01 5.37 -20.15
CA PRO A 59 3.23 3.93 -20.41
C PRO A 59 3.35 3.18 -19.06
N GLN A 60 3.09 1.89 -18.90
CA GLN A 60 3.58 0.78 -19.69
C GLN A 60 2.88 -0.51 -19.25
N LYS A 61 2.51 -1.30 -20.26
CA LYS A 61 2.25 -2.73 -20.26
C LYS A 61 3.21 -3.51 -19.34
N THR A 62 2.66 -4.24 -18.37
CA THR A 62 3.25 -5.50 -17.89
C THR A 62 2.21 -6.59 -18.11
N GLU A 63 2.60 -7.56 -18.93
CA GLU A 63 1.86 -8.73 -19.38
C GLU A 63 1.75 -9.75 -18.24
N ASP A 64 0.57 -10.32 -18.01
CA ASP A 64 0.30 -11.78 -18.08
C ASP A 64 -1.21 -12.05 -17.88
N PRO A 65 -1.76 -13.16 -18.44
CA PRO A 65 -3.03 -13.15 -19.13
C PRO A 65 -4.02 -14.09 -18.43
N SER A 66 -5.14 -13.57 -17.95
CA SER A 66 -6.22 -14.44 -17.49
C SER A 66 -7.56 -13.91 -17.95
N GLY A 67 -8.22 -14.71 -18.80
CA GLY A 67 -9.57 -14.52 -19.29
C GLY A 67 -9.60 -13.56 -20.47
N GLY A 68 -9.88 -13.96 -21.69
CA GLY A 68 -10.87 -14.96 -22.09
C GLY A 68 -11.94 -14.22 -22.89
N THR A 69 -12.21 -14.74 -24.09
CA THR A 69 -13.35 -14.44 -24.97
C THR A 69 -13.41 -13.04 -25.58
N ALA A 70 -13.26 -12.98 -26.91
CA ALA A 70 -14.34 -12.69 -27.86
C ALA A 70 -14.28 -11.19 -28.23
N ASP A 71 -14.39 -10.72 -29.47
CA ASP A 71 -14.92 -11.25 -30.72
C ASP A 71 -14.39 -10.35 -31.86
N ASP A 72 -14.43 -10.92 -33.07
CA ASP A 72 -14.74 -10.31 -34.36
C ASP A 72 -13.90 -9.22 -35.06
N GLN A 73 -13.83 -9.47 -36.38
CA GLN A 73 -13.55 -8.58 -37.53
C GLN A 73 -12.12 -8.08 -37.76
N ASP A 74 -11.50 -8.56 -38.84
CA ASP A 74 -11.19 -7.77 -40.05
C ASP A 74 -10.57 -8.74 -41.09
N ASP A 75 -11.33 -9.27 -42.02
CA ASP A 75 -11.49 -8.74 -43.38
C ASP A 75 -10.15 -8.44 -44.09
N SER A 76 -9.67 -9.38 -44.88
CA SER A 76 -8.69 -9.14 -45.93
C SER A 76 -8.88 -10.18 -47.04
N PRO A 77 -9.00 -9.74 -48.31
CA PRO A 77 -9.33 -10.59 -49.43
C PRO A 77 -8.06 -11.21 -50.05
N GLU A 78 -8.27 -12.09 -51.03
CA GLU A 78 -7.29 -12.51 -52.05
C GLU A 78 -6.27 -13.58 -51.62
N ASP A 79 -6.55 -14.83 -51.94
CA ASP A 79 -6.02 -15.46 -53.17
C ASP A 79 -6.35 -16.96 -53.18
N GLU A 80 -7.23 -17.35 -54.10
CA GLU A 80 -7.36 -18.74 -54.52
C GLU A 80 -6.18 -19.05 -55.45
N PRO A 81 -5.51 -20.20 -55.31
CA PRO A 81 -5.58 -21.12 -56.44
C PRO A 81 -5.67 -22.60 -56.04
N ASP A 82 -6.67 -23.25 -56.64
CA ASP A 82 -6.62 -24.55 -57.28
C ASP A 82 -6.12 -25.80 -56.51
N ARG A 83 -7.11 -26.70 -56.31
CA ARG A 83 -7.11 -28.15 -56.65
C ARG A 83 -6.47 -29.14 -55.68
N PRO A 84 -6.86 -30.44 -55.74
CA PRO A 84 -7.71 -31.15 -56.73
C PRO A 84 -9.16 -31.45 -56.33
#